data_AF-A0A0B0Q4L7-F1
#
_entry.id   AF-A0A0B0Q4L7-F1
#
_cell.length_a   1.000
_cell.length_b   1.000
_cell.length_c   1.000
_cell.angle_alpha   90.00
_cell.angle_beta   90.00
_cell.angle_gamma   90.00
#
_symmetry.space_group_name_H-M   'P 1'
#
loop_
_entity.id
_entity.type
_entity.pdbx_description
1 polymer ?
#
loop_
_entity_poly.entity_id
_entity_poly.type
_entity_poly.pdbx_seq_one_letter_code
_entity_poly.pdbx_strand_id
1 'polypeptide(L)'
;MSLTPEIIALLLLDTVFLLFGGIAFVLSAGIAWRWRSNETTELQYALHRRSYLVSVIINYIFMLKIPLFAFFIYTCDKLSAIITGAMCASGVVNSVDFGLYLTLFKIVNLYVFGFWLLLNDADMNDEKLPFTRLKFILFMFFFIPLCVEIGLEIGFFTSLNVSKIVSCCGTLFSASSTSSISLLFSVDEKIWMMIFYGCFALSVAAYVSRSSLASVVSNLLLALFALIALILFFSPYVYELPTHHCPFCLLQKEYFYVGYLLYALLFSGTFYAAAGGVLDLVQKRYTKRFYRLSLFFNTLYVIGISLYPLSYYLRNGVWL
;
A
#
# COMPACT_ATOMS: atom_id res chain seq x y z
N MET A 1 12.59 21.70 15.30
CA MET A 1 12.25 20.26 15.32
C MET A 1 11.53 19.96 16.63
N SER A 2 10.20 19.85 16.64
CA SER A 2 9.51 19.18 17.73
C SER A 2 9.67 17.68 17.51
N LEU A 3 10.71 17.08 18.10
CA LEU A 3 10.91 15.64 18.11
C LEU A 3 9.83 15.01 19.00
N THR A 4 8.66 14.74 18.43
CA THR A 4 7.62 13.99 19.14
C THR A 4 8.07 12.53 19.28
N PRO A 5 7.63 11.81 20.33
CA PRO A 5 8.02 10.41 20.55
C PRO A 5 7.75 9.50 19.35
N GLU A 6 6.69 9.78 18.59
CA GLU A 6 6.27 9.01 17.41
C GLU A 6 7.28 9.13 16.26
N ILE A 7 7.79 10.35 16.01
CA ILE A 7 8.82 10.58 14.99
C ILE A 7 10.11 9.85 15.39
N ILE A 8 10.50 9.92 16.67
CA ILE A 8 11.70 9.22 17.16
C ILE A 8 11.53 7.70 16.97
N ALA A 9 10.36 7.15 17.27
CA ALA A 9 10.08 5.72 17.10
C ALA A 9 10.17 5.27 15.63
N LEU A 10 9.59 6.04 14.69
CA LEU A 10 9.68 5.78 13.25
C LEU A 10 11.14 5.77 12.77
N LEU A 11 11.89 6.83 13.07
CA LEU A 11 13.28 6.98 12.65
C LEU A 11 14.20 5.92 13.26
N LEU A 12 13.96 5.53 14.52
CA LEU A 12 14.72 4.46 15.17
C LEU A 12 14.45 3.12 14.49
N LEU A 13 13.20 2.78 14.23
CA LEU A 13 12.84 1.54 13.54
C LEU A 13 13.41 1.49 12.12
N ASP A 14 13.36 2.60 11.38
CA ASP A 14 13.96 2.68 10.05
C ASP A 14 15.49 2.52 10.08
N THR A 15 16.15 3.07 11.11
CA THR A 15 17.60 2.86 11.30
C THR A 15 17.92 1.39 11.56
N VAL A 16 17.10 0.72 12.37
CA VAL A 16 17.21 -0.73 12.63
C VAL A 16 16.98 -1.52 11.34
N PHE A 17 16.00 -1.14 10.51
CA PHE A 17 15.74 -1.76 9.22
C PHE A 17 16.89 -1.57 8.22
N LEU A 18 17.51 -0.39 8.17
CA LEU A 18 18.71 -0.17 7.35
C LEU A 18 19.88 -1.03 7.80
N LEU A 19 20.12 -1.15 9.10
CA LEU A 19 21.22 -1.95 9.64
C LEU A 19 21.03 -3.43 9.33
N PHE A 20 19.90 -4.01 9.72
CA PHE A 20 19.64 -5.44 9.48
C PHE A 20 19.40 -5.74 8.00
N GLY A 21 18.76 -4.83 7.27
CA GLY A 21 18.58 -4.92 5.82
C GLY A 21 19.91 -4.88 5.07
N GLY A 22 20.85 -4.03 5.49
CA GLY A 22 22.20 -3.97 4.93
C GLY A 22 23.00 -5.25 5.17
N ILE A 23 22.93 -5.82 6.38
CA ILE A 23 23.53 -7.13 6.67
C ILE A 23 22.91 -8.21 5.79
N ALA A 24 21.57 -8.25 5.71
CA ALA A 24 20.84 -9.19 4.88
C ALA A 24 21.20 -9.03 3.39
N PHE A 25 21.45 -7.82 2.91
CA PHE A 25 21.81 -7.53 1.52
C PHE A 25 23.15 -8.16 1.15
N VAL A 26 24.18 -7.93 1.98
CA VAL A 26 25.51 -8.51 1.76
C VAL A 26 25.46 -10.03 1.76
N LEU A 27 24.73 -10.63 2.72
CA LEU A 27 24.57 -12.07 2.80
C LEU A 27 23.76 -12.63 1.62
N SER A 28 22.71 -11.93 1.20
CA SER A 28 21.87 -12.30 0.05
C SER A 28 22.67 -12.32 -1.25
N ALA A 29 23.58 -11.35 -1.46
CA ALA A 29 24.47 -11.35 -2.62
C ALA A 29 25.41 -12.56 -2.64
N GLY A 30 25.97 -12.91 -1.48
CA GLY A 30 26.80 -14.11 -1.31
C GLY A 30 26.04 -15.41 -1.61
N ILE A 31 24.79 -15.50 -1.14
CA ILE A 31 23.92 -16.66 -1.39
C ILE A 31 23.55 -16.73 -2.88
N ALA A 32 23.03 -15.65 -3.46
CA ALA A 32 22.57 -15.61 -4.84
C ALA A 32 23.64 -16.00 -5.87
N TRP A 33 24.92 -15.67 -5.60
CA TRP A 33 26.04 -16.01 -6.47
C TRP A 33 26.49 -17.47 -6.36
N ARG A 34 26.49 -18.03 -5.14
CA ARG A 34 27.08 -19.35 -4.85
C ARG A 34 26.06 -20.49 -4.72
N TRP A 35 24.77 -20.18 -4.81
CA TRP A 35 23.70 -21.16 -4.64
C TRP A 35 23.67 -22.19 -5.76
N ARG A 36 23.82 -23.47 -5.40
CA ARG A 36 23.64 -24.62 -6.30
C ARG A 36 22.82 -25.69 -5.59
N SER A 37 21.56 -25.86 -6.00
CA SER A 37 20.58 -26.73 -5.31
C SER A 37 20.92 -28.22 -5.34
N ASN A 38 21.69 -28.68 -6.33
CA ASN A 38 21.97 -30.09 -6.54
C ASN A 38 23.32 -30.56 -5.93
N GLU A 39 24.07 -29.66 -5.30
CA GLU A 39 25.39 -29.99 -4.77
C GLU A 39 25.36 -30.27 -3.27
N THR A 40 25.81 -31.45 -2.86
CA THR A 40 25.91 -31.87 -1.45
C THR A 40 27.29 -31.55 -0.87
N THR A 41 27.70 -30.28 -0.91
CA THR A 41 28.99 -29.84 -0.34
C THR A 41 28.79 -29.13 1.01
N GLU A 42 29.80 -29.16 1.88
CA GLU A 42 29.80 -28.44 3.17
C GLU A 42 29.47 -26.94 3.00
N LEU A 43 29.91 -26.34 1.90
CA LEU A 43 29.61 -24.96 1.55
C LEU A 43 28.11 -24.74 1.31
N GLN A 44 27.43 -25.65 0.61
CA GLN A 44 25.98 -25.56 0.40
C GLN A 44 25.22 -25.77 1.72
N TYR A 45 25.64 -26.70 2.58
CA TYR A 45 25.03 -26.86 3.91
C TYR A 45 25.18 -25.59 4.78
N ALA A 46 26.32 -24.91 4.71
CA ALA A 46 26.51 -23.62 5.36
C ALA A 46 25.62 -22.52 4.76
N LEU A 47 25.46 -22.48 3.43
CA LEU A 47 24.58 -21.54 2.74
C LEU A 47 23.10 -21.77 3.06
N HIS A 48 22.65 -23.02 3.18
CA HIS A 48 21.29 -23.36 3.61
C HIS A 48 20.98 -22.85 5.03
N ARG A 49 21.90 -23.04 5.98
CA ARG A 49 21.72 -22.51 7.35
C ARG A 49 21.65 -20.99 7.36
N ARG A 50 22.51 -20.33 6.58
CA ARG A 50 22.53 -18.87 6.44
C ARG A 50 21.28 -18.34 5.74
N SER A 51 20.79 -19.02 4.70
CA SER A 51 19.62 -18.59 3.94
C SER A 51 18.36 -18.54 4.80
N TYR A 52 18.19 -19.48 5.73
CA TYR A 52 17.10 -19.45 6.69
C TYR A 52 17.15 -18.18 7.56
N LEU A 53 18.30 -17.92 8.21
CA LEU A 53 18.47 -16.73 9.06
C LEU A 53 18.21 -15.43 8.30
N VAL A 54 18.77 -15.30 7.09
CA VAL A 54 18.58 -14.11 6.25
C VAL A 54 17.12 -13.96 5.84
N SER A 55 16.45 -15.05 5.46
CA SER A 55 15.03 -15.02 5.10
C SER A 55 14.15 -14.58 6.27
N VAL A 56 14.48 -15.00 7.49
CA VAL A 56 13.78 -14.57 8.71
C VAL A 56 13.96 -13.07 8.94
N ILE A 57 15.19 -12.54 8.84
CA ILE A 57 15.46 -11.10 8.99
C ILE A 57 14.63 -10.28 7.99
N ILE A 58 14.67 -10.67 6.71
CA ILE A 58 13.93 -9.96 5.65
C ILE A 58 12.42 -10.05 5.90
N ASN A 59 11.92 -11.21 6.31
CA ASN A 59 10.50 -11.41 6.63
C ASN A 59 10.02 -10.44 7.72
N TYR A 60 10.76 -10.33 8.82
CA TYR A 60 10.41 -9.39 9.89
C TYR A 60 10.44 -7.93 9.43
N ILE A 61 11.44 -7.49 8.65
CA ILE A 61 11.50 -6.12 8.13
C ILE A 61 10.26 -5.82 7.29
N PHE A 62 9.92 -6.69 6.34
CA PHE A 62 8.79 -6.48 5.44
C PHE A 62 7.44 -6.60 6.15
N MET A 63 7.29 -7.53 7.09
CA MET A 63 6.07 -7.67 7.88
C MET A 63 5.84 -6.44 8.78
N LEU A 64 6.90 -5.90 9.41
CA LEU A 64 6.79 -4.71 10.27
C LEU A 64 6.55 -3.42 9.49
N LYS A 65 6.89 -3.35 8.20
CA LYS A 65 6.57 -2.17 7.36
C LYS A 65 5.05 -1.93 7.22
N ILE A 66 4.20 -2.96 7.31
CA ILE A 66 2.74 -2.82 7.24
C ILE A 66 2.18 -1.97 8.40
N PRO A 67 2.39 -2.36 9.69
CA PRO A 67 1.94 -1.52 10.80
C PRO A 67 2.71 -0.19 10.88
N LEU A 68 3.97 -0.14 10.42
CA LEU A 68 4.74 1.11 10.36
C LEU A 68 4.08 2.14 9.43
N PHE A 69 3.50 1.72 8.31
CA PHE A 69 2.77 2.61 7.41
C PHE A 69 1.53 3.21 8.08
N ALA A 70 0.75 2.40 8.80
CA ALA A 70 -0.39 2.91 9.56
C ALA A 70 0.06 3.87 10.68
N PHE A 71 1.18 3.56 11.33
CA PHE A 71 1.78 4.42 12.36
C PHE A 71 2.32 5.74 11.79
N PHE A 72 2.87 5.73 10.57
CA PHE A 72 3.25 6.94 9.85
C PHE A 72 2.04 7.85 9.60
N ILE A 73 0.92 7.30 9.09
CA ILE A 73 -0.30 8.09 8.88
C ILE A 73 -0.84 8.66 10.21
N TYR A 74 -0.86 7.84 11.27
CA TYR A 74 -1.25 8.29 12.61
C TYR A 74 -0.37 9.43 13.11
N THR A 75 0.94 9.35 12.89
CA THR A 75 1.90 10.41 13.25
C THR A 75 1.61 11.69 12.48
N CYS A 76 1.35 11.60 11.17
CA CYS A 76 0.94 12.76 10.36
C CYS A 76 -0.37 13.36 10.84
N ASP A 77 -1.36 12.56 11.24
CA ASP A 77 -2.63 13.06 11.77
C ASP A 77 -2.43 13.77 13.12
N LYS A 78 -1.61 13.22 14.01
CA LYS A 78 -1.22 13.89 15.27
C LYS A 78 -0.49 15.22 15.05
N LEU A 79 0.40 15.27 14.06
CA LEU A 79 1.12 16.50 13.71
C LEU A 79 0.20 17.57 13.11
N SER A 80 -0.97 17.21 12.59
CA SER A 80 -1.91 18.18 12.03
C SER A 80 -2.41 19.17 13.08
N ALA A 81 -2.54 18.74 14.34
CA ALA A 81 -2.92 19.61 15.46
C ALA A 81 -1.84 20.66 15.82
N ILE A 82 -0.61 20.47 15.37
CA ILE A 82 0.53 21.35 15.68
C ILE A 82 0.82 22.30 14.50
N ILE A 83 0.59 21.85 13.28
CA ILE A 83 0.90 22.62 12.05
C ILE A 83 -0.29 23.50 11.67
N THR A 84 -0.07 24.81 11.61
CA THR A 84 -1.12 25.77 11.27
C THR A 84 -1.68 25.53 9.87
N GLY A 85 -3.00 25.32 9.77
CA GLY A 85 -3.71 25.08 8.51
C GLY A 85 -3.86 23.60 8.12
N ALA A 86 -3.16 22.68 8.80
CA ALA A 86 -3.35 21.24 8.61
C ALA A 86 -4.59 20.77 9.40
N MET A 87 -5.65 20.36 8.70
CA MET A 87 -6.88 19.82 9.33
C MET A 87 -6.84 18.29 9.49
N CYS A 88 -5.96 17.62 8.75
CA CYS A 88 -5.77 16.17 8.77
C CYS A 88 -4.35 15.81 8.30
N ALA A 89 -4.02 14.51 8.32
CA ALA A 89 -2.75 14.00 7.80
C ALA A 89 -2.39 14.52 6.39
N SER A 90 -3.37 14.74 5.51
CA SER A 90 -3.12 15.29 4.16
C SER A 90 -2.46 16.67 4.19
N GLY A 91 -2.82 17.51 5.15
CA GLY A 91 -2.22 18.85 5.29
C GLY A 91 -0.76 18.75 5.70
N VAL A 92 -0.43 17.83 6.60
CA VAL A 92 0.96 17.59 7.03
C VAL A 92 1.79 17.01 5.90
N VAL A 93 1.26 16.01 5.21
CA VAL A 93 1.94 15.38 4.06
C VAL A 93 2.18 16.39 2.95
N ASN A 94 1.23 17.29 2.68
CA ASN A 94 1.35 18.32 1.66
C ASN A 94 2.17 19.56 2.09
N SER A 95 2.62 19.63 3.34
CA SER A 95 3.50 20.71 3.80
C SER A 95 4.89 20.67 3.14
N VAL A 96 5.27 19.47 2.68
CA VAL A 96 6.52 19.15 1.98
C VAL A 96 6.20 18.76 0.54
N ASP A 97 6.94 19.30 -0.43
CA ASP A 97 6.66 19.14 -1.86
C ASP A 97 6.62 17.68 -2.32
N PHE A 98 7.39 16.79 -1.68
CA PHE A 98 7.44 15.37 -2.01
C PHE A 98 6.65 14.46 -1.07
N GLY A 99 5.90 14.99 -0.09
CA GLY A 99 5.23 14.15 0.91
C GLY A 99 4.14 13.26 0.33
N LEU A 100 3.35 13.75 -0.65
CA LEU A 100 2.36 12.91 -1.34
C LEU A 100 3.03 11.78 -2.12
N TYR A 101 4.14 12.08 -2.80
CA TYR A 101 4.93 11.07 -3.51
C TYR A 101 5.52 10.03 -2.55
N LEU A 102 6.00 10.43 -1.36
CA LEU A 102 6.46 9.51 -0.32
C LEU A 102 5.33 8.56 0.12
N THR A 103 4.13 9.09 0.34
CA THR A 103 2.98 8.28 0.77
C THR A 103 2.58 7.25 -0.28
N LEU A 104 2.54 7.66 -1.56
CA LEU A 104 2.29 6.75 -2.67
C LEU A 104 3.42 5.71 -2.82
N PHE A 105 4.68 6.14 -2.67
CA PHE A 105 5.83 5.25 -2.74
C PHE A 105 5.81 4.19 -1.65
N LYS A 106 5.41 4.56 -0.41
CA LYS A 106 5.19 3.59 0.68
C LYS A 106 4.14 2.54 0.32
N ILE A 107 3.00 2.93 -0.27
CA ILE A 107 1.96 1.98 -0.70
C ILE A 107 2.52 1.02 -1.76
N VAL A 108 3.23 1.52 -2.76
CA VAL A 108 3.84 0.68 -3.80
C VAL A 108 4.87 -0.29 -3.20
N ASN A 109 5.71 0.18 -2.28
CA ASN A 109 6.68 -0.66 -1.59
C ASN A 109 6.02 -1.77 -0.78
N LEU A 110 4.87 -1.52 -0.13
CA LEU A 110 4.14 -2.57 0.58
C LEU A 110 3.69 -3.71 -0.36
N TYR A 111 3.29 -3.41 -1.61
CA TYR A 111 2.97 -4.45 -2.60
C TYR A 111 4.20 -5.27 -2.98
N VAL A 112 5.32 -4.58 -3.20
CA VAL A 112 6.60 -5.21 -3.57
C VAL A 112 7.12 -6.11 -2.44
N PHE A 113 7.13 -5.61 -1.21
CA PHE A 113 7.55 -6.35 -0.02
C PHE A 113 6.59 -7.51 0.28
N GLY A 114 5.29 -7.29 0.15
CA GLY A 114 4.29 -8.34 0.28
C GLY A 114 4.49 -9.47 -0.74
N PHE A 115 4.82 -9.14 -2.00
CA PHE A 115 5.13 -10.16 -3.00
C PHE A 115 6.34 -11.03 -2.59
N TRP A 116 7.39 -10.41 -2.03
CA TRP A 116 8.53 -11.16 -1.52
C TRP A 116 8.13 -12.11 -0.38
N LEU A 117 7.28 -11.65 0.55
CA LEU A 117 6.77 -12.48 1.65
C LEU A 117 6.01 -13.70 1.13
N LEU A 118 5.15 -13.51 0.13
CA LEU A 118 4.38 -14.58 -0.49
C LEU A 118 5.29 -15.58 -1.22
N LEU A 119 6.31 -15.10 -1.93
CA LEU A 119 7.32 -15.95 -2.56
C LEU A 119 8.13 -16.75 -1.53
N ASN A 120 8.51 -16.12 -0.41
CA ASN A 120 9.25 -16.79 0.65
C ASN A 120 8.41 -17.86 1.36
N ASP A 121 7.13 -17.61 1.62
CA ASP A 121 6.21 -18.62 2.15
C ASP A 121 6.05 -19.80 1.19
N ALA A 122 5.89 -19.53 -0.11
CA ALA A 122 5.81 -20.57 -1.13
C ALA A 122 7.10 -21.40 -1.23
N ASP A 123 8.28 -20.78 -1.08
CA ASP A 123 9.57 -21.45 -1.08
C ASP A 123 9.77 -22.32 0.17
N MET A 124 9.45 -21.82 1.37
CA MET A 124 9.60 -22.56 2.63
C MET A 124 8.67 -23.76 2.76
N ASN A 125 7.54 -23.76 2.05
CA ASN A 125 6.60 -24.89 2.04
C ASN A 125 6.99 -25.99 1.04
N ASP A 126 8.00 -25.79 0.21
CA ASP A 126 8.51 -26.79 -0.74
C ASP A 126 9.87 -27.35 -0.27
N GLU A 127 9.96 -28.68 -0.13
CA GLU A 127 11.18 -29.37 0.29
C GLU A 127 12.37 -29.08 -0.62
N LYS A 128 12.12 -28.79 -1.91
CA LYS A 128 13.17 -28.57 -2.91
C LYS A 128 13.70 -27.14 -2.93
N LEU A 129 13.10 -26.22 -2.18
CA LEU A 129 13.49 -24.80 -2.10
C LEU A 129 13.79 -24.18 -3.49
N PRO A 130 12.89 -24.35 -4.48
CA PRO A 130 13.20 -24.06 -5.88
C PRO A 130 13.42 -22.56 -6.16
N PHE A 131 12.89 -21.67 -5.31
CA PHE A 131 12.93 -20.22 -5.50
C PHE A 131 13.97 -19.52 -4.64
N THR A 132 14.81 -20.26 -3.90
CA THR A 132 15.80 -19.66 -3.00
C THR A 132 16.77 -18.71 -3.71
N ARG A 133 17.22 -19.00 -4.92
CA ARG A 133 18.07 -18.06 -5.68
C ARG A 133 17.29 -16.81 -6.10
N LEU A 134 16.05 -16.98 -6.57
CA LEU A 134 15.21 -15.89 -7.05
C LEU A 134 14.85 -14.93 -5.91
N LYS A 135 14.46 -15.43 -4.73
CA LYS A 135 14.06 -14.56 -3.60
C LYS A 135 15.19 -13.65 -3.13
N PHE A 136 16.44 -14.10 -3.14
CA PHE A 136 17.58 -13.27 -2.72
C PHE A 136 18.01 -12.27 -3.80
N ILE A 137 17.88 -12.62 -5.08
CA ILE A 137 18.05 -11.66 -6.17
C ILE A 137 16.97 -10.57 -6.09
N LEU A 138 15.71 -10.95 -5.87
CA LEU A 138 14.62 -10.00 -5.69
C LEU A 138 14.83 -9.12 -4.46
N PHE A 139 15.28 -9.67 -3.33
CA PHE A 139 15.61 -8.86 -2.16
C PHE A 139 16.70 -7.83 -2.45
N MET A 140 17.74 -8.20 -3.21
CA MET A 140 18.79 -7.27 -3.62
C MET A 140 18.22 -6.07 -4.39
N PHE A 141 17.23 -6.32 -5.26
CA PHE A 141 16.53 -5.27 -5.98
C PHE A 141 15.59 -4.46 -5.07
N PHE A 142 14.86 -5.11 -4.16
CA PHE A 142 13.91 -4.49 -3.23
C PHE A 142 14.58 -3.72 -2.08
N PHE A 143 15.86 -3.97 -1.82
CA PHE A 143 16.63 -3.19 -0.86
C PHE A 143 16.82 -1.73 -1.32
N ILE A 144 16.92 -1.49 -2.63
CA ILE A 144 17.05 -0.13 -3.19
C ILE A 144 15.83 0.74 -2.84
N PRO A 145 14.57 0.35 -3.18
CA PRO A 145 13.40 1.14 -2.82
C PRO A 145 13.19 1.21 -1.30
N LEU A 146 13.61 0.22 -0.51
CA LEU A 146 13.61 0.31 0.96
C LEU A 146 14.51 1.46 1.45
N CYS A 147 15.75 1.56 0.95
CA CYS A 147 16.67 2.64 1.29
C CYS A 147 16.15 4.00 0.83
N VAL A 148 15.58 4.08 -0.37
CA VAL A 148 14.99 5.32 -0.90
C VAL A 148 13.80 5.76 -0.05
N GLU A 149 12.93 4.84 0.36
CA GLU A 149 11.78 5.15 1.22
C GLU A 149 12.23 5.75 2.54
N ILE A 150 13.21 5.13 3.19
CA ILE A 150 13.74 5.59 4.47
C ILE A 150 14.45 6.94 4.31
N GLY A 151 15.22 7.13 3.23
CA GLY A 151 15.86 8.40 2.93
C GLY A 151 14.85 9.54 2.71
N LEU A 152 13.77 9.26 1.97
CA LEU A 152 12.68 10.22 1.77
C LEU A 152 11.90 10.49 3.06
N GLU A 153 11.71 9.50 3.93
CA GLU A 153 11.04 9.68 5.22
C GLU A 153 11.87 10.55 6.18
N ILE A 154 13.18 10.32 6.27
CA ILE A 154 14.09 11.20 7.00
C ILE A 154 14.03 12.61 6.41
N GLY A 155 14.11 12.74 5.08
CA GLY A 155 13.97 14.01 4.37
C GLY A 155 12.65 14.72 4.69
N PHE A 156 11.55 13.98 4.73
CA PHE A 156 10.23 14.49 5.07
C PHE A 156 10.22 15.10 6.47
N PHE A 157 10.65 14.35 7.50
CA PHE A 157 10.63 14.86 8.88
C PHE A 157 11.62 16.02 9.11
N THR A 158 12.77 16.03 8.43
CA THR A 158 13.75 17.14 8.52
C THR A 158 13.28 18.42 7.83
N SER A 159 12.44 18.31 6.79
CA SER A 159 11.92 19.45 6.02
C SER A 159 10.61 20.02 6.57
N LEU A 160 10.00 19.35 7.57
CA LEU A 160 8.80 19.86 8.23
C LEU A 160 9.05 21.23 8.87
N ASN A 161 8.32 22.23 8.39
CA ASN A 161 8.36 23.58 8.93
C ASN A 161 7.01 23.93 9.58
N VAL A 162 6.99 23.96 10.91
CA VAL A 162 5.78 24.20 11.72
C VAL A 162 5.25 25.62 11.59
N SER A 163 6.08 26.59 11.18
CA SER A 163 5.66 27.99 11.01
C SER A 163 5.13 28.31 9.60
N LYS A 164 5.20 27.36 8.66
CA LYS A 164 4.64 27.55 7.32
C LYS A 164 3.14 27.26 7.38
N ILE A 165 2.32 28.23 6.97
CA ILE A 165 0.88 28.02 6.81
C ILE A 165 0.66 27.07 5.63
N VAL A 166 -0.07 26.00 5.86
CA VAL A 166 -0.38 25.00 4.84
C VAL A 166 -1.83 25.11 4.40
N SER A 167 -2.09 24.85 3.12
CA SER A 167 -3.44 24.76 2.57
C SER A 167 -4.22 23.61 3.21
N CYS A 168 -5.48 23.87 3.56
CA CYS A 168 -6.37 22.83 4.07
C CYS A 168 -6.67 21.77 3.00
N CYS A 169 -7.07 20.57 3.42
CA CYS A 169 -7.42 19.50 2.49
C CYS A 169 -8.61 19.86 1.57
N GLY A 170 -9.51 20.74 2.02
CA GLY A 170 -10.63 21.21 1.21
C GLY A 170 -10.21 21.99 -0.04
N THR A 171 -9.12 22.75 0.01
CA THR A 171 -8.61 23.42 -1.20
C THR A 171 -7.82 22.45 -2.08
N LEU A 172 -7.09 21.49 -1.49
CA LEU A 172 -6.33 20.47 -2.23
C LEU A 172 -7.22 19.54 -3.04
N PHE A 173 -8.29 19.03 -2.43
CA PHE A 173 -9.26 18.15 -3.09
C PHE A 173 -10.47 18.95 -3.60
N SER A 174 -10.20 20.00 -4.36
CA SER A 174 -11.21 20.78 -5.05
C SER A 174 -10.82 21.07 -6.50
N ALA A 175 -11.84 21.32 -7.33
CA ALA A 175 -11.68 21.76 -8.71
C ALA A 175 -10.94 23.10 -8.84
N SER A 176 -10.85 23.89 -7.76
CA SER A 176 -10.24 25.21 -7.75
C SER A 176 -8.71 25.21 -7.54
N SER A 177 -8.10 24.05 -7.31
CA SER A 177 -6.64 23.95 -7.15
C SER A 177 -5.89 23.86 -8.48
N THR A 178 -4.65 24.35 -8.52
CA THR A 178 -3.73 24.22 -9.67
C THR A 178 -3.02 22.86 -9.74
N SER A 179 -3.41 21.90 -8.90
CA SER A 179 -2.76 20.60 -8.79
C SER A 179 -3.28 19.61 -9.85
N SER A 180 -2.50 18.60 -10.21
CA SER A 180 -2.91 17.58 -11.20
C SER A 180 -4.20 16.82 -10.80
N ILE A 181 -4.57 16.86 -9.51
CA ILE A 181 -5.78 16.24 -8.97
C ILE A 181 -7.04 17.03 -9.38
N SER A 182 -6.95 18.33 -9.63
CA SER A 182 -8.11 19.14 -10.03
C SER A 182 -8.68 18.73 -11.39
N LEU A 183 -7.85 18.16 -12.27
CA LEU A 183 -8.29 17.63 -13.56
C LEU A 183 -9.27 16.46 -13.41
N LEU A 184 -9.18 15.69 -12.30
CA LEU A 184 -10.11 14.61 -12.02
C LEU A 184 -11.54 15.11 -11.71
N PHE A 185 -11.65 16.33 -11.16
CA PHE A 185 -12.93 16.99 -10.87
C PHE A 185 -13.60 17.61 -12.10
N SER A 186 -12.92 17.66 -13.26
CA SER A 186 -13.52 18.14 -14.52
C SER A 186 -14.48 17.14 -15.14
N VAL A 187 -14.42 15.88 -14.71
CA VAL A 187 -15.22 14.76 -15.20
C VAL A 187 -16.36 14.49 -14.21
N ASP A 188 -17.56 14.26 -14.74
CA ASP A 188 -18.75 13.96 -13.94
C ASP A 188 -18.52 12.73 -13.04
N GLU A 189 -18.90 12.85 -11.77
CA GLU A 189 -18.80 11.81 -10.73
C GLU A 189 -19.48 10.50 -11.16
N LYS A 190 -20.57 10.58 -11.95
CA LYS A 190 -21.27 9.39 -12.48
C LYS A 190 -20.38 8.56 -13.40
N ILE A 191 -19.48 9.20 -14.15
CA ILE A 191 -18.53 8.51 -15.03
C ILE A 191 -17.51 7.75 -14.19
N TRP A 192 -16.98 8.36 -13.13
CA TRP A 192 -16.06 7.70 -12.21
C TRP A 192 -16.69 6.51 -11.51
N MET A 193 -17.95 6.64 -11.08
CA MET A 193 -18.73 5.54 -10.52
C MET A 193 -18.92 4.39 -11.53
N MET A 194 -19.24 4.70 -12.79
CA MET A 194 -19.39 3.70 -13.84
C MET A 194 -18.08 2.96 -14.13
N ILE A 195 -16.97 3.68 -14.21
CA ILE A 195 -15.63 3.10 -14.40
C ILE A 195 -15.28 2.19 -13.22
N PHE A 196 -15.54 2.62 -11.99
CA PHE A 196 -15.31 1.83 -10.79
C PHE A 196 -16.04 0.48 -10.81
N TYR A 197 -17.36 0.49 -11.01
CA TYR A 197 -18.13 -0.76 -11.10
C TYR A 197 -17.75 -1.59 -12.34
N GLY A 198 -17.36 -0.95 -13.44
CA GLY A 198 -16.82 -1.60 -14.63
C GLY A 198 -15.52 -2.34 -14.35
N CYS A 199 -14.58 -1.74 -13.62
CA CYS A 199 -13.34 -2.37 -13.19
C CYS A 199 -13.60 -3.55 -12.23
N PHE A 200 -14.59 -3.41 -11.34
CA PHE A 200 -14.99 -4.51 -10.49
C PHE A 200 -15.58 -5.68 -11.30
N ALA A 201 -16.47 -5.41 -12.25
CA ALA A 201 -17.01 -6.43 -13.16
C ALA A 201 -15.89 -7.10 -13.99
N LEU A 202 -14.90 -6.32 -14.43
CA LEU A 202 -13.72 -6.84 -15.13
C LEU A 202 -12.89 -7.77 -14.22
N SER A 203 -12.76 -7.45 -12.93
CA SER A 203 -12.06 -8.32 -11.96
C SER A 203 -12.79 -9.65 -11.76
N VAL A 204 -14.13 -9.64 -11.76
CA VAL A 204 -14.96 -10.86 -11.72
C VAL A 204 -14.80 -11.66 -13.01
N ALA A 205 -14.84 -11.01 -14.18
CA ALA A 205 -14.64 -11.68 -15.46
C ALA A 205 -13.23 -12.29 -15.59
N ALA A 206 -12.21 -11.60 -15.06
CA ALA A 206 -10.84 -12.10 -15.00
C ALA A 206 -10.74 -13.36 -14.12
N TYR A 207 -11.45 -13.39 -12.98
CA TYR A 207 -11.56 -14.58 -12.15
C TYR A 207 -12.21 -15.76 -12.89
N VAL A 208 -13.31 -15.53 -13.62
CA VAL A 208 -14.03 -16.57 -14.36
C VAL A 208 -13.21 -17.12 -15.52
N SER A 209 -12.50 -16.25 -16.25
CA SER A 209 -11.64 -16.63 -17.39
C SER A 209 -10.38 -17.40 -16.99
N ARG A 210 -10.05 -17.46 -15.69
CA ARG A 210 -8.86 -18.14 -15.13
C ARG A 210 -7.53 -17.66 -15.74
N SER A 211 -7.49 -16.41 -16.22
CA SER A 211 -6.28 -15.79 -16.74
C SER A 211 -5.57 -15.03 -15.62
N SER A 212 -4.30 -15.39 -15.36
CA SER A 212 -3.48 -14.71 -14.35
C SER A 212 -3.20 -13.26 -14.73
N LEU A 213 -2.82 -13.01 -15.99
CA LEU A 213 -2.58 -11.67 -16.51
C LEU A 213 -3.82 -10.77 -16.45
N ALA A 214 -4.97 -11.29 -16.88
CA ALA A 214 -6.22 -10.54 -16.79
C ALA A 214 -6.56 -10.18 -15.34
N SER A 215 -6.29 -11.08 -14.40
CA SER A 215 -6.55 -10.87 -12.97
C SER A 215 -5.64 -9.79 -12.39
N VAL A 216 -4.35 -9.76 -12.76
CA VAL A 216 -3.42 -8.70 -12.32
C VAL A 216 -3.84 -7.34 -12.88
N VAL A 217 -4.06 -7.24 -14.19
CA VAL A 217 -4.38 -5.96 -14.85
C VAL A 217 -5.71 -5.40 -14.33
N SER A 218 -6.75 -6.23 -14.25
CA SER A 218 -8.06 -5.79 -13.73
C SER A 218 -7.99 -5.30 -12.29
N ASN A 219 -7.21 -5.96 -11.43
CA ASN A 219 -7.06 -5.55 -10.03
C ASN A 219 -6.20 -4.30 -9.84
N LEU A 220 -5.18 -4.09 -10.68
CA LEU A 220 -4.43 -2.84 -10.68
C LEU A 220 -5.30 -1.65 -11.11
N LEU A 221 -6.12 -1.84 -12.16
CA LEU A 221 -7.09 -0.84 -12.59
C LEU A 221 -8.14 -0.60 -11.48
N LEU A 222 -8.65 -1.67 -10.86
CA LEU A 222 -9.59 -1.55 -9.75
C LEU A 222 -8.98 -0.77 -8.59
N ALA A 223 -7.74 -1.02 -8.19
CA ALA A 223 -7.07 -0.26 -7.13
C ALA A 223 -7.03 1.25 -7.45
N LEU A 224 -6.62 1.60 -8.67
CA LEU A 224 -6.49 2.99 -9.11
C LEU A 224 -7.85 3.70 -9.16
N PHE A 225 -8.83 3.11 -9.85
CA PHE A 225 -10.14 3.74 -10.01
C PHE A 225 -11.00 3.67 -8.75
N ALA A 226 -10.79 2.69 -7.87
CA ALA A 226 -11.43 2.66 -6.56
C ALA A 226 -10.96 3.82 -5.67
N LEU A 227 -9.67 4.18 -5.69
CA LEU A 227 -9.17 5.33 -4.95
C LEU A 227 -9.74 6.65 -5.51
N ILE A 228 -9.80 6.79 -6.84
CA ILE A 228 -10.38 7.99 -7.47
C ILE A 228 -11.87 8.10 -7.14
N ALA A 229 -12.64 7.02 -7.30
CA ALA A 229 -14.05 7.01 -6.98
C ALA A 229 -14.31 7.23 -5.48
N LEU A 230 -13.44 6.70 -4.61
CA LEU A 230 -13.49 6.95 -3.17
C LEU A 230 -13.37 8.44 -2.88
N ILE A 231 -12.41 9.13 -3.48
CA ILE A 231 -12.17 10.57 -3.27
C ILE A 231 -13.34 11.41 -3.80
N LEU A 232 -13.70 11.20 -5.08
CA LEU A 232 -14.62 12.09 -5.78
C LEU A 232 -16.08 11.86 -5.41
N PHE A 233 -16.50 10.59 -5.35
CA PHE A 233 -17.91 10.24 -5.18
C PHE A 233 -18.21 9.75 -3.76
N PHE A 234 -17.52 8.73 -3.27
CA PHE A 234 -17.95 8.07 -2.02
C PHE A 234 -17.62 8.86 -0.75
N SER A 235 -16.50 9.60 -0.70
CA SER A 235 -16.12 10.38 0.50
C SER A 235 -17.18 11.43 0.87
N PRO A 236 -17.73 12.24 -0.06
CA PRO A 236 -18.87 13.12 0.22
C PRO A 236 -20.07 12.43 0.88
N TYR A 237 -20.41 11.21 0.45
CA TYR A 237 -21.50 10.43 1.06
C TYR A 237 -21.16 9.93 2.47
N VAL A 238 -19.90 9.61 2.75
CA VAL A 238 -19.48 9.23 4.11
C VAL A 238 -19.52 10.44 5.04
N TYR A 239 -19.21 11.63 4.52
CA TYR A 239 -19.20 12.87 5.29
C TYR A 239 -20.55 13.58 5.35
N GLU A 240 -21.51 13.15 4.53
CA GLU A 240 -22.79 13.83 4.31
C GLU A 240 -22.59 15.31 3.91
N LEU A 241 -21.49 15.61 3.22
CA LEU A 241 -21.05 16.97 2.85
C LEU A 241 -20.50 16.98 1.40
N PRO A 242 -21.19 17.66 0.44
CA PRO A 242 -20.83 17.59 -0.98
C PRO A 242 -19.46 18.16 -1.31
N THR A 243 -18.99 19.12 -0.51
CA THR A 243 -17.74 19.84 -0.77
C THR A 243 -16.51 19.17 -0.14
N HIS A 244 -16.68 18.08 0.60
CA HIS A 244 -15.60 17.43 1.33
C HIS A 244 -15.18 16.12 0.64
N HIS A 245 -13.99 16.13 0.01
CA HIS A 245 -13.48 15.00 -0.78
C HIS A 245 -12.18 14.39 -0.21
N CYS A 246 -11.75 14.78 0.99
CA CYS A 246 -10.43 14.37 1.49
C CYS A 246 -10.40 12.87 1.84
N PRO A 247 -9.52 12.04 1.27
CA PRO A 247 -9.43 10.62 1.61
C PRO A 247 -8.85 10.38 3.02
N PHE A 248 -8.04 11.31 3.54
CA PHE A 248 -7.39 11.15 4.83
C PHE A 248 -8.33 11.45 6.01
N CYS A 249 -9.37 12.27 5.83
CA CYS A 249 -10.34 12.53 6.90
C CYS A 249 -11.15 11.27 7.25
N LEU A 250 -11.32 10.30 6.33
CA LEU A 250 -11.95 8.99 6.61
C LEU A 250 -11.24 8.20 7.71
N LEU A 251 -9.97 8.52 7.96
CA LEU A 251 -9.13 7.88 8.98
C LEU A 251 -9.26 8.57 10.35
N GLN A 252 -9.98 9.68 10.44
CA GLN A 252 -10.11 10.40 11.70
C GLN A 252 -11.21 9.83 12.58
N LYS A 253 -11.18 10.26 13.86
CA LYS A 253 -12.12 9.79 14.88
C LYS A 253 -13.56 10.24 14.59
N GLU A 254 -13.74 11.42 13.98
CA GLU A 254 -15.08 11.95 13.67
C GLU A 254 -15.89 11.00 12.79
N TYR A 255 -15.21 10.21 11.94
CA TYR A 255 -15.83 9.24 11.04
C TYR A 255 -15.57 7.79 11.48
N PHE A 256 -15.43 7.56 12.79
CA PHE A 256 -15.28 6.23 13.40
C PHE A 256 -14.15 5.36 12.84
N TYR A 257 -13.09 5.97 12.29
CA TYR A 257 -11.96 5.24 11.71
C TYR A 257 -12.34 4.30 10.55
N VAL A 258 -13.48 4.54 9.89
CA VAL A 258 -14.00 3.70 8.79
C VAL A 258 -12.99 3.52 7.66
N GLY A 259 -12.21 4.56 7.35
CA GLY A 259 -11.21 4.53 6.30
C GLY A 259 -10.22 3.39 6.45
N TYR A 260 -9.79 3.05 7.67
CA TYR A 260 -8.82 1.96 7.89
C TYR A 260 -9.35 0.62 7.40
N LEU A 261 -10.63 0.34 7.64
CA LEU A 261 -11.28 -0.88 7.16
C LEU A 261 -11.41 -0.85 5.63
N LEU A 262 -11.90 0.25 5.06
CA LEU A 262 -12.07 0.37 3.60
C LEU A 262 -10.75 0.20 2.85
N TYR A 263 -9.68 0.88 3.28
CA TYR A 263 -8.35 0.74 2.67
C TYR A 263 -7.78 -0.67 2.88
N ALA A 264 -7.94 -1.26 4.06
CA ALA A 264 -7.48 -2.63 4.31
C ALA A 264 -8.16 -3.62 3.37
N LEU A 265 -9.48 -3.52 3.16
CA LEU A 265 -10.21 -4.37 2.23
C LEU A 265 -9.77 -4.16 0.77
N LEU A 266 -9.64 -2.91 0.33
CA LEU A 266 -9.22 -2.57 -1.04
C LEU A 266 -7.80 -3.08 -1.34
N PHE A 267 -6.84 -2.75 -0.46
CA PHE A 267 -5.45 -3.10 -0.68
C PHE A 267 -5.21 -4.60 -0.52
N SER A 268 -5.85 -5.27 0.45
CA SER A 268 -5.73 -6.73 0.58
C SER A 268 -6.30 -7.46 -0.64
N GLY A 269 -7.49 -7.07 -1.11
CA GLY A 269 -8.12 -7.69 -2.26
C GLY A 269 -7.31 -7.54 -3.54
N THR A 270 -6.86 -6.33 -3.84
CA THR A 270 -6.04 -6.07 -5.04
C THR A 270 -4.62 -6.65 -4.92
N PHE A 271 -4.04 -6.69 -3.72
CA PHE A 271 -2.75 -7.34 -3.46
C PHE A 271 -2.80 -8.85 -3.73
N TYR A 272 -3.80 -9.58 -3.25
CA TYR A 272 -3.86 -11.03 -3.47
C TYR A 272 -3.94 -11.41 -4.95
N ALA A 273 -4.64 -10.63 -5.78
CA ALA A 273 -4.66 -10.87 -7.22
C ALA A 273 -3.34 -10.47 -7.91
N ALA A 274 -2.76 -9.32 -7.53
CA ALA A 274 -1.50 -8.86 -8.11
C ALA A 274 -0.35 -9.81 -7.75
N ALA A 275 -0.11 -10.03 -6.46
CA ALA A 275 0.96 -10.89 -5.98
C ALA A 275 0.75 -12.36 -6.37
N GLY A 276 -0.49 -12.87 -6.26
CA GLY A 276 -0.83 -14.22 -6.71
C GLY A 276 -0.62 -14.42 -8.22
N GLY A 277 -0.98 -13.42 -9.04
CA GLY A 277 -0.75 -13.49 -10.48
C GLY A 277 0.72 -13.43 -10.87
N VAL A 278 1.54 -12.63 -10.19
CA VAL A 278 3.00 -12.65 -10.41
C VAL A 278 3.59 -13.99 -9.95
N LEU A 279 3.14 -14.55 -8.82
CA LEU A 279 3.60 -15.86 -8.35
C LEU A 279 3.23 -16.96 -9.35
N ASP A 280 2.00 -16.96 -9.87
CA ASP A 280 1.54 -17.93 -10.86
C ASP A 280 2.38 -17.88 -12.16
N LEU A 281 2.86 -16.69 -12.56
CA LEU A 281 3.80 -16.53 -13.69
C LEU A 281 5.17 -17.15 -13.39
N VAL A 282 5.67 -16.98 -12.16
CA VAL A 282 6.96 -17.56 -11.71
C VAL A 282 6.86 -19.08 -11.58
N GLN A 283 5.78 -19.59 -10.99
CA GLN A 283 5.55 -21.02 -10.76
C GLN A 283 4.99 -21.74 -11.99
N LYS A 284 4.51 -21.00 -13.01
CA LYS A 284 3.79 -21.51 -14.18
C LYS A 284 2.59 -22.40 -13.81
N ARG A 285 1.94 -22.10 -12.67
CA ARG A 285 0.81 -22.86 -12.13
C ARG A 285 -0.25 -21.90 -11.65
N TYR A 286 -1.51 -22.13 -12.05
CA TYR A 286 -2.62 -21.30 -11.62
C TYR A 286 -3.12 -21.68 -10.22
N THR A 287 -3.05 -20.77 -9.25
CA THR A 287 -3.47 -21.01 -7.86
C THR A 287 -4.78 -20.31 -7.52
N LYS A 288 -5.89 -21.08 -7.59
CA LYS A 288 -7.27 -20.58 -7.34
C LYS A 288 -7.46 -19.86 -6.00
N ARG A 289 -6.65 -20.16 -4.98
CA ARG A 289 -6.82 -19.64 -3.61
C ARG A 289 -6.63 -18.12 -3.57
N PHE A 290 -5.59 -17.58 -4.19
CA PHE A 290 -5.30 -16.14 -4.13
C PHE A 290 -6.38 -15.32 -4.82
N TYR A 291 -6.85 -15.76 -5.98
CA TYR A 291 -7.91 -15.04 -6.69
C TYR A 291 -9.28 -15.11 -6.00
N ARG A 292 -9.58 -16.23 -5.30
CA ARG A 292 -10.80 -16.32 -4.50
C ARG A 292 -10.76 -15.36 -3.31
N LEU A 293 -9.61 -15.27 -2.63
CA LEU A 293 -9.42 -14.31 -1.53
C LEU A 293 -9.50 -12.87 -2.04
N SER A 294 -8.84 -12.57 -3.16
CA SER A 294 -8.93 -11.27 -3.83
C SER A 294 -10.37 -10.87 -4.12
N LEU A 295 -11.13 -11.76 -4.77
CA LEU A 295 -12.53 -11.53 -5.09
C LEU A 295 -13.37 -11.27 -3.84
N PHE A 296 -13.15 -12.05 -2.78
CA PHE A 296 -13.86 -11.91 -1.50
C PHE A 296 -13.61 -10.55 -0.83
N PHE A 297 -12.36 -10.09 -0.77
CA PHE A 297 -12.04 -8.78 -0.18
C PHE A 297 -12.54 -7.62 -1.05
N ASN A 298 -12.39 -7.73 -2.37
CA ASN A 298 -12.91 -6.73 -3.30
C ASN A 298 -14.44 -6.65 -3.27
N THR A 299 -15.15 -7.77 -3.21
CA THR A 299 -16.61 -7.77 -3.08
C THR A 299 -17.04 -7.13 -1.76
N LEU A 300 -16.35 -7.43 -0.66
CA LEU A 300 -16.63 -6.82 0.64
C LEU A 300 -16.37 -5.32 0.63
N TYR A 301 -15.30 -4.86 -0.02
CA TYR A 301 -15.02 -3.43 -0.24
C TYR A 301 -16.14 -2.74 -1.03
N VAL A 302 -16.53 -3.31 -2.17
CA VAL A 302 -17.59 -2.75 -3.03
C VAL A 302 -18.91 -2.69 -2.28
N ILE A 303 -19.29 -3.75 -1.58
CA ILE A 303 -20.50 -3.75 -0.75
C ILE A 303 -20.39 -2.67 0.34
N GLY A 304 -19.27 -2.63 1.06
CA GLY A 304 -19.05 -1.69 2.16
C GLY A 304 -19.15 -0.24 1.72
N ILE A 305 -18.57 0.11 0.57
CA ILE A 305 -18.56 1.50 0.07
C ILE A 305 -19.90 1.90 -0.57
N SER A 306 -20.56 0.97 -1.27
CA SER A 306 -21.86 1.22 -1.91
C SER A 306 -23.01 1.36 -0.91
N LEU A 307 -22.85 0.87 0.33
CA LEU A 307 -23.83 1.03 1.40
C LEU A 307 -23.97 2.48 1.87
N TYR A 308 -22.93 3.32 1.78
CA TYR A 308 -23.00 4.72 2.23
C TYR A 308 -23.98 5.56 1.40
N PRO A 309 -23.86 5.63 0.04
CA PRO A 309 -24.85 6.32 -0.77
C PRO A 309 -26.26 5.77 -0.61
N LEU A 310 -26.40 4.44 -0.47
CA LEU A 310 -27.70 3.78 -0.34
C LEU A 310 -28.36 4.12 1.02
N SER A 311 -27.60 4.11 2.11
CA SER A 311 -28.06 4.54 3.43
C SER A 311 -28.47 6.00 3.43
N TYR A 312 -27.71 6.87 2.76
CA TYR A 312 -28.04 8.29 2.64
C TYR A 312 -29.36 8.48 1.89
N TYR A 313 -29.53 7.81 0.74
CA TYR A 313 -30.77 7.85 -0.04
C TYR A 313 -31.98 7.36 0.76
N LEU A 314 -31.83 6.26 1.51
CA LEU A 314 -32.90 5.72 2.35
C LEU A 314 -33.32 6.66 3.49
N ARG A 315 -32.39 7.46 4.03
CA ARG A 315 -32.68 8.43 5.11
C ARG A 315 -33.28 9.72 4.58
N ASN A 316 -32.78 10.22 3.46
CA ASN A 316 -33.07 11.58 2.97
C ASN A 316 -34.01 11.61 1.75
N GLY A 317 -34.24 10.49 1.08
CA GLY A 317 -35.07 10.38 -0.12
C GLY A 317 -34.45 11.00 -1.38
N VAL A 318 -33.22 11.51 -1.30
CA VAL A 318 -32.48 12.14 -2.39
C VAL A 318 -31.03 11.66 -2.42
N TRP A 319 -30.45 11.65 -3.62
CA TRP A 319 -29.00 11.51 -3.79
C TRP A 319 -28.34 12.86 -3.46
N LEU A 320 -27.07 12.81 -3.05
CA LEU A 320 -26.32 13.98 -2.61
C LEU A 320 -25.92 14.87 -3.80
#